data_AF-A0A5S4YP58-F1
#
_entry.id   AF-A0A5S4YP58-F1
#
_cell.length_a   1.000
_cell.length_b   1.000
_cell.length_c   1.000
_cell.angle_alpha   90.00
_cell.angle_beta   90.00
_cell.angle_gamma   90.00
#
_symmetry.space_group_name_H-M   'P 1'
#
loop_
_entity.id
_entity.type
_entity.pdbx_description
1 polymer ?
#
loop_
_entity_poly.entity_id
_entity_poly.type
_entity_poly.pdbx_seq_one_letter_code
_entity_poly.pdbx_strand_id
1 'polypeptide(L)'
;MVASPGRSRSKRAQLVRAVLPCLLLTALESAPATAQSLTPDLFNPSRGGFASPDTLPTRRTAGVPQAPSDALAVLPDPNADPRKRQQAPASSRIGQVPTYGLPAANGASGSGYDSLNRKRQQPKLYPGQPKPKRAGPGSPVLATTPVTSLGPPRIAPPPSDSANKTPVPRAMAGTVPGQPLRRRLKLDEDPFGAVGDYAGSFLIKGGLELSAGYDTNPARLNKPVGSPAYVVAPDLLVVSDWERHALVADLRGSFSGYTNNMPATIDGFASPSPVEVDRPDFTGHVDGRFDVDRDLKLTSQFRLRLATDNPGSPNVQAGLQKFPVYATYGGTFGFDQTFNRFQVAAGATVDRTAYTNSKLTDGTTSSNDDRDFNQYGGVGRFSYELKPGLKPFVEIQGYSRVHDQPADRNGYFRDSSGGYGKVGSSFEFSRILTGEVSVGYSARNYVDPRLSQLAGFLTSGSLIWNASGLTTVKFFTDTQIAETTVPGSSGVLVRTYAAEVDHDFRRWLTAVGKFTYGTLDYQGQNRNDKTYSLEGNLIYKLNRNLWIKGMLRHDILDSNQPGSSSQGTVVMVGVRMQN
;
A
#
# COMPACT_ATOMS: atom_id res chain seq x y z
N MET A 1 -24.23 87.86 -11.98
CA MET A 1 -22.83 87.43 -12.21
C MET A 1 -22.80 85.93 -11.89
N VAL A 2 -23.12 85.02 -12.81
CA VAL A 2 -22.37 84.57 -14.00
C VAL A 2 -20.94 84.15 -13.68
N ALA A 3 -20.74 82.85 -13.45
CA ALA A 3 -19.72 82.05 -14.12
C ALA A 3 -20.08 80.55 -14.02
N SER A 4 -19.91 79.85 -15.14
CA SER A 4 -20.45 78.54 -15.51
C SER A 4 -19.46 77.38 -15.26
N PRO A 5 -19.85 76.11 -15.51
CA PRO A 5 -19.16 74.90 -15.03
C PRO A 5 -18.10 74.34 -16.00
N GLY A 6 -17.07 73.70 -15.45
CA GLY A 6 -16.01 73.01 -16.20
C GLY A 6 -16.15 71.48 -16.16
N ARG A 7 -16.29 70.88 -17.34
CA ARG A 7 -16.44 69.43 -17.61
C ARG A 7 -15.12 68.64 -17.50
N SER A 8 -15.28 67.38 -17.09
CA SER A 8 -14.65 66.14 -17.62
C SER A 8 -13.14 65.92 -17.45
N ARG A 9 -12.78 64.82 -16.77
CA ARG A 9 -12.17 63.63 -17.40
C ARG A 9 -12.16 62.43 -16.47
N SER A 10 -12.63 61.31 -17.02
CA SER A 10 -12.61 59.96 -16.48
C SER A 10 -11.21 59.48 -16.09
N LYS A 11 -11.09 58.79 -14.93
CA LYS A 11 -10.25 57.60 -14.82
C LYS A 11 -10.95 56.58 -13.92
N ARG A 12 -11.35 55.46 -14.53
CA ARG A 12 -11.60 54.18 -13.87
C ARG A 12 -10.38 53.84 -13.02
N ALA A 13 -10.54 53.66 -11.72
CA ALA A 13 -9.56 52.97 -10.90
C ALA A 13 -9.86 51.48 -11.01
N GLN A 14 -9.22 50.84 -11.98
CA GLN A 14 -9.15 49.38 -12.11
C GLN A 14 -8.21 48.83 -11.03
N LEU A 15 -8.64 47.73 -10.41
CA LEU A 15 -7.84 46.55 -10.05
C LEU A 15 -6.43 46.79 -9.49
N VAL A 16 -6.30 46.75 -8.17
CA VAL A 16 -5.09 46.22 -7.53
C VAL A 16 -5.40 44.79 -7.11
N ARG A 17 -5.20 43.86 -8.05
CA ARG A 17 -5.03 42.43 -7.73
C ARG A 17 -3.67 42.31 -7.04
N ALA A 18 -3.68 42.17 -5.72
CA ALA A 18 -2.49 41.74 -4.99
C ALA A 18 -2.13 40.32 -5.47
N VAL A 19 -1.00 40.23 -6.17
CA VAL A 19 -0.39 38.96 -6.58
C VAL A 19 0.26 38.36 -5.34
N LEU A 20 -0.41 37.39 -4.72
CA LEU A 20 0.17 36.55 -3.67
C LEU A 20 0.94 35.40 -4.33
N PRO A 21 2.28 35.32 -4.21
CA PRO A 21 3.04 34.18 -4.73
C PRO A 21 2.81 32.97 -3.81
N CYS A 22 2.46 31.83 -4.39
CA CYS A 22 1.98 30.65 -3.66
C CYS A 22 2.61 29.39 -4.24
N LEU A 23 3.42 28.65 -3.47
CA LEU A 23 4.34 27.57 -3.87
C LEU A 23 4.12 26.19 -3.18
N LEU A 24 3.21 25.31 -3.59
CA LEU A 24 2.98 23.98 -2.95
C LEU A 24 4.10 22.93 -3.11
N LEU A 25 4.66 22.34 -2.05
CA LEU A 25 5.09 20.92 -2.13
C LEU A 25 5.44 20.23 -0.79
N THR A 26 4.46 19.52 -0.23
CA THR A 26 4.62 18.27 0.58
C THR A 26 3.27 17.51 0.64
N ALA A 27 2.68 17.17 -0.51
CA ALA A 27 1.37 16.49 -0.56
C ALA A 27 1.45 15.00 -0.95
N LEU A 28 2.63 14.40 -1.00
CA LEU A 28 2.82 13.07 -1.60
C LEU A 28 3.12 11.95 -0.60
N GLU A 29 3.20 12.26 0.69
CA GLU A 29 3.16 11.28 1.79
C GLU A 29 1.92 11.45 2.67
N SER A 30 1.15 12.51 2.44
CA SER A 30 0.09 13.00 3.31
C SER A 30 -1.25 12.99 2.57
N ALA A 31 -1.72 11.80 2.22
CA ALA A 31 -3.11 11.65 1.82
C ALA A 31 -4.02 12.15 2.99
N PRO A 32 -4.98 13.05 2.74
CA PRO A 32 -6.02 13.33 3.74
C PRO A 32 -6.74 12.03 4.05
N ALA A 33 -7.04 11.81 5.33
CA ALA A 33 -7.80 10.66 5.79
C ALA A 33 -9.25 10.79 5.27
N THR A 34 -9.46 10.35 4.03
CA THR A 34 -10.76 10.34 3.38
C THR A 34 -11.41 8.97 3.56
N ALA A 35 -12.73 8.95 3.51
CA ALA A 35 -13.54 7.75 3.62
C ALA A 35 -13.07 6.67 2.62
N GLN A 36 -12.37 5.65 3.12
CA GLN A 36 -12.05 4.42 2.39
C GLN A 36 -13.11 3.36 2.70
N SER A 37 -13.47 2.55 1.70
CA SER A 37 -14.31 1.38 1.94
C SER A 37 -13.58 0.42 2.87
N LEU A 38 -14.19 0.11 4.02
CA LEU A 38 -13.67 -0.88 4.96
C LEU A 38 -13.81 -2.28 4.36
N THR A 39 -12.81 -2.71 3.59
CA THR A 39 -12.71 -4.09 3.10
C THR A 39 -12.00 -4.97 4.13
N PRO A 40 -12.29 -6.29 4.19
CA PRO A 40 -11.59 -7.24 5.05
C PRO A 40 -10.07 -7.25 4.84
N ASP A 41 -9.63 -6.80 3.66
CA ASP A 41 -8.21 -6.68 3.29
C ASP A 41 -7.49 -5.52 4.01
N LEU A 42 -8.21 -4.57 4.63
CA LEU A 42 -7.63 -3.55 5.54
C LEU A 42 -7.23 -4.13 6.90
N PHE A 43 -7.86 -5.25 7.30
CA PHE A 43 -7.48 -6.00 8.49
C PHE A 43 -6.37 -7.03 8.20
N ASN A 44 -5.82 -6.99 6.99
CA ASN A 44 -4.58 -7.65 6.64
C ASN A 44 -3.46 -6.61 6.77
N PRO A 45 -2.52 -6.75 7.72
CA PRO A 45 -1.45 -5.77 8.00
C PRO A 45 -0.50 -5.46 6.83
N SER A 46 -0.76 -6.00 5.63
CA SER A 46 0.08 -5.89 4.45
C SER A 46 -0.07 -4.58 3.67
N ARG A 47 -0.97 -3.64 4.02
CA ARG A 47 -0.99 -2.33 3.35
C ARG A 47 0.00 -1.37 4.02
N GLY A 48 1.27 -1.47 3.62
CA GLY A 48 2.29 -0.46 3.91
C GLY A 48 2.81 -0.41 5.35
N GLY A 49 2.68 -1.50 6.11
CA GLY A 49 3.21 -1.67 7.47
C GLY A 49 4.42 -2.61 7.55
N PHE A 50 5.15 -2.52 8.67
CA PHE A 50 6.39 -3.22 9.07
C PHE A 50 6.36 -4.76 9.13
N ALA A 51 5.42 -5.40 8.44
CA ALA A 51 5.27 -6.86 8.44
C ALA A 51 5.37 -7.40 7.01
N SER A 52 6.39 -8.24 6.78
CA SER A 52 6.40 -9.14 5.63
C SER A 52 5.09 -9.97 5.62
N PRO A 53 4.50 -10.24 4.45
CA PRO A 53 3.32 -11.12 4.29
C PRO A 53 3.43 -12.46 5.04
N ASP A 54 4.64 -12.91 5.34
CA ASP A 54 4.94 -14.20 5.97
C ASP A 54 4.73 -14.21 7.50
N THR A 55 4.39 -13.06 8.11
CA THR A 55 4.18 -12.87 9.56
C THR A 55 2.73 -12.60 9.96
N LEU A 56 1.77 -12.73 9.04
CA LEU A 56 0.36 -12.48 9.29
C LEU A 56 -0.32 -13.68 10.00
N PRO A 57 -0.93 -13.50 11.20
CA PRO A 57 -1.58 -14.60 11.93
C PRO A 57 -2.89 -15.08 11.29
N THR A 58 -3.46 -14.34 10.33
CA THR A 58 -4.80 -14.58 9.77
C THR A 58 -4.84 -15.61 8.64
N ARG A 59 -3.86 -16.53 8.58
CA ARG A 59 -3.95 -17.67 7.65
C ARG A 59 -4.92 -18.71 8.19
N ARG A 60 -5.91 -19.12 7.38
CA ARG A 60 -6.56 -20.43 7.57
C ARG A 60 -5.48 -21.50 7.70
N THR A 61 -5.44 -22.16 8.85
CA THR A 61 -4.52 -23.27 9.13
C THR A 61 -4.59 -24.29 8.00
N ALA A 62 -3.44 -24.53 7.35
CA ALA A 62 -3.26 -25.68 6.46
C ALA A 62 -3.30 -26.94 7.34
N GLY A 63 -4.50 -27.47 7.55
CA GLY A 63 -4.75 -28.64 8.37
C GLY A 63 -5.95 -29.47 7.92
N VAL A 64 -6.66 -29.08 6.85
CA VAL A 64 -7.66 -29.95 6.22
C VAL A 64 -6.92 -30.75 5.13
N PRO A 65 -6.84 -32.09 5.22
CA PRO A 65 -6.27 -32.91 4.17
C PRO A 65 -7.08 -32.71 2.89
N GLN A 66 -6.46 -32.09 1.89
CA GLN A 66 -6.99 -32.03 0.54
C GLN A 66 -6.79 -33.43 -0.07
N ALA A 67 -7.89 -34.08 -0.45
CA ALA A 67 -7.82 -35.32 -1.22
C ALA A 67 -7.02 -35.08 -2.52
N PRO A 68 -6.20 -36.05 -2.98
CA PRO A 68 -5.31 -35.86 -4.12
C PRO A 68 -6.10 -35.47 -5.36
N SER A 69 -5.83 -34.25 -5.85
CA SER A 69 -6.39 -33.69 -7.08
C SER A 69 -5.62 -34.22 -8.28
N ASP A 70 -5.85 -35.47 -8.65
CA ASP A 70 -5.38 -36.07 -9.91
C ASP A 70 -6.52 -36.81 -10.63
N ALA A 71 -7.73 -36.26 -10.57
CA ALA A 71 -8.85 -36.67 -11.41
C ALA A 71 -9.25 -35.50 -12.30
N LEU A 72 -8.94 -35.62 -13.59
CA LEU A 72 -9.51 -34.77 -14.65
C LEU A 72 -11.04 -34.79 -14.52
N ALA A 73 -11.67 -33.62 -14.48
CA ALA A 73 -13.12 -33.51 -14.46
C ALA A 73 -13.70 -34.11 -15.75
N VAL A 74 -14.40 -35.23 -15.62
CA VAL A 74 -15.20 -35.80 -16.71
C VAL A 74 -16.38 -34.86 -16.93
N LEU A 75 -16.52 -34.33 -18.14
CA LEU A 75 -17.66 -33.51 -18.54
C LEU A 75 -18.97 -34.32 -18.40
N PRO A 76 -20.07 -33.70 -17.93
CA PRO A 76 -21.35 -34.40 -17.83
C PRO A 76 -21.85 -34.86 -19.21
N ASP A 77 -22.32 -36.10 -19.29
CA ASP A 77 -23.02 -36.63 -20.47
C ASP A 77 -24.33 -35.85 -20.69
N PRO A 78 -24.52 -35.16 -21.82
CA PRO A 78 -25.71 -34.37 -22.09
C PRO A 78 -27.00 -35.21 -22.26
N ASN A 79 -26.92 -36.53 -22.24
CA ASN A 79 -28.09 -37.43 -22.34
C ASN A 79 -28.56 -38.04 -21.00
N ALA A 80 -28.01 -37.60 -19.86
CA ALA A 80 -28.40 -38.15 -18.56
C ALA A 80 -29.78 -37.62 -18.09
N ASP A 81 -30.78 -38.51 -18.03
CA ASP A 81 -32.13 -38.20 -17.53
C ASP A 81 -32.13 -37.91 -16.01
N PRO A 82 -32.49 -36.69 -15.58
CA PRO A 82 -32.43 -36.26 -14.17
C PRO A 82 -33.45 -36.96 -13.25
N ARG A 83 -34.39 -37.76 -13.78
CA ARG A 83 -35.45 -38.41 -12.99
C ARG A 83 -35.07 -39.73 -12.31
N LYS A 84 -33.89 -40.30 -12.58
CA LYS A 84 -33.44 -41.57 -11.96
C LYS A 84 -32.61 -41.41 -10.68
N ARG A 85 -32.51 -40.21 -10.10
CA ARG A 85 -31.59 -39.92 -8.98
C ARG A 85 -32.17 -40.10 -7.57
N GLN A 86 -33.41 -40.57 -7.44
CA GLN A 86 -34.02 -40.83 -6.13
C GLN A 86 -34.27 -42.33 -5.96
N GLN A 87 -33.27 -43.03 -5.42
CA GLN A 87 -33.36 -44.25 -4.58
C GLN A 87 -32.05 -45.03 -4.71
N ALA A 88 -31.11 -44.73 -3.82
CA ALA A 88 -30.05 -45.67 -3.46
C ALA A 88 -29.77 -45.50 -1.96
N PRO A 89 -30.01 -46.53 -1.12
CA PRO A 89 -29.67 -46.45 0.30
C PRO A 89 -28.15 -46.39 0.50
N ALA A 90 -27.72 -45.73 1.58
CA ALA A 90 -26.32 -45.59 1.94
C ALA A 90 -25.66 -46.96 2.17
N SER A 91 -24.46 -47.16 1.62
CA SER A 91 -23.70 -48.40 1.82
C SER A 91 -23.20 -48.51 3.26
N SER A 92 -23.48 -49.65 3.91
CA SER A 92 -23.04 -49.97 5.27
C SER A 92 -21.52 -50.17 5.33
N ARG A 93 -20.86 -49.46 6.24
CA ARG A 93 -19.40 -49.49 6.47
C ARG A 93 -19.00 -50.60 7.46
N ILE A 94 -19.33 -51.85 7.18
CA ILE A 94 -18.88 -53.01 7.97
C ILE A 94 -18.45 -54.12 6.99
N GLY A 95 -17.17 -54.51 7.02
CA GLY A 95 -16.63 -55.65 6.26
C GLY A 95 -15.69 -55.36 5.08
N GLN A 96 -15.26 -54.12 4.85
CA GLN A 96 -14.29 -53.80 3.79
C GLN A 96 -12.85 -53.92 4.32
N VAL A 97 -12.14 -54.97 3.90
CA VAL A 97 -10.70 -55.14 4.18
C VAL A 97 -9.90 -54.16 3.30
N PRO A 98 -8.97 -53.36 3.84
CA PRO A 98 -8.18 -52.45 3.03
C PRO A 98 -7.18 -53.21 2.14
N THR A 99 -7.31 -53.04 0.83
CA THR A 99 -6.32 -53.54 -0.14
C THR A 99 -5.06 -52.66 -0.08
N TYR A 100 -3.99 -53.18 0.52
CA TYR A 100 -2.67 -52.54 0.46
C TYR A 100 -2.06 -52.76 -0.94
N GLY A 101 -2.22 -51.77 -1.82
CA GLY A 101 -1.54 -51.75 -3.10
C GLY A 101 -0.07 -51.34 -2.93
N LEU A 102 0.83 -52.31 -2.84
CA LEU A 102 2.25 -52.08 -3.12
C LEU A 102 2.39 -51.73 -4.62
N PRO A 103 3.01 -50.61 -5.01
CA PRO A 103 3.31 -50.36 -6.41
C PRO A 103 4.33 -51.40 -6.90
N ALA A 104 3.98 -52.12 -7.96
CA ALA A 104 4.84 -53.11 -8.58
C ALA A 104 6.12 -52.46 -9.13
N ALA A 105 7.24 -53.12 -8.83
CA ALA A 105 8.61 -52.83 -9.20
C ALA A 105 8.84 -52.01 -10.48
N ASN A 106 9.51 -50.86 -10.32
CA ASN A 106 10.32 -50.26 -11.38
C ASN A 106 11.59 -51.10 -11.53
N GLY A 107 11.57 -52.11 -12.40
CA GLY A 107 12.71 -52.96 -12.67
C GLY A 107 12.62 -53.64 -14.03
N ALA A 108 13.36 -53.09 -14.99
CA ALA A 108 13.90 -53.71 -16.20
C ALA A 108 12.96 -54.29 -17.30
N SER A 109 13.17 -53.74 -18.51
CA SER A 109 13.34 -54.48 -19.78
C SER A 109 12.13 -55.16 -20.45
N GLY A 110 11.62 -54.51 -21.49
CA GLY A 110 11.97 -54.98 -22.85
C GLY A 110 11.16 -56.09 -23.52
N SER A 111 10.04 -56.61 -22.99
CA SER A 111 9.18 -57.52 -23.77
C SER A 111 7.70 -57.58 -23.35
N GLY A 112 6.87 -56.83 -24.09
CA GLY A 112 5.78 -57.46 -24.84
C GLY A 112 4.36 -57.61 -24.27
N TYR A 113 4.12 -57.76 -22.96
CA TYR A 113 2.76 -58.00 -22.44
C TYR A 113 2.54 -57.41 -21.04
N ASP A 114 1.30 -57.03 -20.73
CA ASP A 114 0.88 -56.70 -19.36
C ASP A 114 0.40 -57.98 -18.62
N SER A 115 0.37 -57.93 -17.29
CA SER A 115 -0.05 -58.98 -16.34
C SER A 115 -1.43 -59.61 -16.60
N LEU A 116 -2.23 -59.03 -17.51
CA LEU A 116 -3.51 -59.56 -17.99
C LEU A 116 -3.45 -60.07 -19.44
N ASN A 117 -2.24 -60.43 -19.90
CA ASN A 117 -1.94 -60.96 -21.24
C ASN A 117 -2.41 -60.07 -22.41
N ARG A 118 -2.58 -58.78 -22.16
CA ARG A 118 -2.93 -57.79 -23.18
C ARG A 118 -1.67 -57.25 -23.85
N LYS A 119 -1.71 -57.13 -25.17
CA LYS A 119 -0.64 -56.53 -25.96
C LYS A 119 -0.60 -55.03 -25.64
N ARG A 120 0.48 -54.53 -25.02
CA ARG A 120 0.63 -53.09 -24.75
C ARG A 120 0.67 -52.32 -26.07
N GLN A 121 -0.17 -51.30 -26.21
CA GLN A 121 -0.12 -50.40 -27.37
C GLN A 121 1.23 -49.68 -27.40
N GLN A 122 1.92 -49.73 -28.54
CA GLN A 122 3.17 -49.00 -28.71
C GLN A 122 2.87 -47.49 -28.83
N PRO A 123 3.62 -46.61 -28.14
CA PRO A 123 3.46 -45.18 -28.33
C PRO A 123 3.79 -44.80 -29.78
N LYS A 124 2.92 -44.00 -30.43
CA LYS A 124 3.16 -43.42 -31.75
C LYS A 124 4.32 -42.42 -31.65
N LEU A 125 5.40 -42.68 -32.38
CA LEU A 125 6.53 -41.74 -32.55
C LEU A 125 6.15 -40.63 -33.54
N TYR A 126 6.58 -39.40 -33.28
CA TYR A 126 6.37 -38.27 -34.19
C TYR A 126 7.27 -38.36 -35.44
N PRO A 127 6.88 -37.77 -36.58
CA PRO A 127 7.72 -37.74 -37.78
C PRO A 127 9.08 -37.07 -37.49
N GLY A 128 10.18 -37.78 -37.74
CA GLY A 128 11.55 -37.30 -37.52
C GLY A 128 12.25 -37.81 -36.26
N GLN A 129 11.56 -38.53 -35.38
CA GLN A 129 12.19 -39.08 -34.17
C GLN A 129 13.03 -40.34 -34.50
N PRO A 130 14.32 -40.42 -34.07
CA PRO A 130 15.17 -41.58 -34.34
C PRO A 130 14.62 -42.82 -33.62
N LYS A 131 14.39 -43.90 -34.39
CA LYS A 131 13.85 -45.16 -33.87
C LYS A 131 14.89 -45.86 -32.97
N PRO A 132 14.54 -46.29 -31.75
CA PRO A 132 15.45 -47.11 -30.95
C PRO A 132 15.65 -48.48 -31.62
N LYS A 133 16.92 -48.88 -31.81
CA LYS A 133 17.25 -50.22 -32.32
C LYS A 133 16.87 -51.26 -31.27
N ARG A 134 15.92 -52.15 -31.61
CA ARG A 134 15.62 -53.33 -30.78
C ARG A 134 16.71 -54.39 -31.00
N ALA A 135 17.38 -54.81 -29.93
CA ALA A 135 18.17 -56.02 -29.95
C ALA A 135 17.21 -57.23 -29.94
N GLY A 136 17.26 -58.05 -30.99
CA GLY A 136 16.54 -59.33 -31.07
C GLY A 136 17.37 -60.47 -30.46
N PRO A 137 16.73 -61.60 -30.12
CA PRO A 137 17.45 -62.78 -29.65
C PRO A 137 18.32 -63.30 -30.80
N GLY A 138 19.64 -63.25 -30.64
CA GLY A 138 20.62 -63.64 -31.66
C GLY A 138 21.69 -62.59 -32.01
N SER A 139 21.69 -61.42 -31.37
CA SER A 139 22.82 -60.47 -31.51
C SER A 139 24.00 -60.91 -30.63
N PRO A 140 25.25 -60.96 -31.13
CA PRO A 140 26.39 -61.39 -30.33
C PRO A 140 26.63 -60.43 -29.16
N VAL A 141 26.92 -61.01 -28.00
CA VAL A 141 27.26 -60.29 -26.77
C VAL A 141 28.52 -59.48 -27.04
N LEU A 142 28.46 -58.16 -26.87
CA LEU A 142 29.67 -57.33 -26.83
C LEU A 142 30.48 -57.77 -25.62
N ALA A 143 31.64 -58.38 -25.88
CA ALA A 143 32.57 -58.84 -24.87
C ALA A 143 32.90 -57.71 -23.89
N THR A 144 32.76 -57.99 -22.61
CA THR A 144 33.34 -57.19 -21.53
C THR A 144 34.84 -57.11 -21.77
N THR A 145 35.33 -55.93 -22.17
CA THR A 145 36.76 -55.65 -22.15
C THR A 145 37.24 -55.69 -20.69
N PRO A 146 38.29 -56.46 -20.36
CA PRO A 146 38.90 -56.38 -19.06
C PRO A 146 39.48 -54.97 -18.90
N VAL A 147 39.14 -54.28 -17.81
CA VAL A 147 39.75 -52.99 -17.49
C VAL A 147 41.17 -53.26 -17.06
N THR A 148 42.08 -53.22 -18.03
CA THR A 148 43.52 -53.15 -17.80
C THR A 148 43.81 -51.88 -17.00
N SER A 149 44.37 -52.06 -15.81
CA SER A 149 45.01 -50.98 -15.06
C SER A 149 46.16 -50.40 -15.90
N LEU A 150 46.03 -49.17 -16.40
CA LEU A 150 47.12 -48.24 -16.80
C LEU A 150 46.56 -46.96 -17.47
N GLY A 151 45.54 -46.33 -16.86
CA GLY A 151 45.10 -44.96 -17.19
C GLY A 151 45.32 -44.04 -15.99
N PRO A 152 45.53 -42.72 -16.18
CA PRO A 152 45.65 -41.79 -15.07
C PRO A 152 44.45 -41.95 -14.13
N PRO A 153 44.66 -41.94 -12.80
CA PRO A 153 43.62 -42.30 -11.85
C PRO A 153 42.39 -41.43 -12.09
N ARG A 154 41.22 -42.08 -12.18
CA ARG A 154 39.95 -41.35 -12.13
C ARG A 154 40.01 -40.49 -10.88
N ILE A 155 40.02 -39.17 -11.07
CA ILE A 155 39.88 -38.21 -9.99
C ILE A 155 38.65 -38.68 -9.20
N ALA A 156 38.87 -39.05 -7.93
CA ALA A 156 37.78 -39.41 -7.05
C ALA A 156 36.73 -38.30 -7.15
N PRO A 157 35.42 -38.62 -7.23
CA PRO A 157 34.41 -37.57 -7.10
C PRO A 157 34.77 -36.74 -5.86
N PRO A 158 34.77 -35.39 -5.95
CA PRO A 158 35.17 -34.55 -4.83
C PRO A 158 34.43 -35.05 -3.59
N PRO A 159 35.10 -35.19 -2.43
CA PRO A 159 34.47 -35.71 -1.23
C PRO A 159 33.16 -34.96 -1.04
N SER A 160 32.04 -35.68 -1.06
CA SER A 160 30.71 -35.12 -0.82
C SER A 160 30.78 -34.14 0.35
N ASP A 161 30.04 -33.03 0.35
CA ASP A 161 29.95 -32.07 1.46
C ASP A 161 29.60 -32.70 2.84
N SER A 162 29.31 -34.00 2.87
CA SER A 162 29.13 -34.84 4.05
C SER A 162 30.39 -35.55 4.56
N ALA A 163 31.48 -35.62 3.80
CA ALA A 163 32.64 -36.48 4.10
C ALA A 163 33.48 -35.98 5.29
N ASN A 164 33.33 -34.71 5.69
CA ASN A 164 34.09 -34.10 6.78
C ASN A 164 33.23 -33.57 7.94
N LYS A 165 31.97 -33.99 8.04
CA LYS A 165 31.10 -33.61 9.16
C LYS A 165 31.31 -34.59 10.31
N THR A 166 31.69 -34.06 11.47
CA THR A 166 31.79 -34.82 12.72
C THR A 166 30.47 -35.58 12.94
N PRO A 167 30.50 -36.90 13.23
CA PRO A 167 29.28 -37.67 13.44
C PRO A 167 28.47 -37.04 14.57
N VAL A 168 27.29 -36.51 14.24
CA VAL A 168 26.36 -36.00 15.24
C VAL A 168 25.77 -37.22 15.98
N PRO A 169 25.81 -37.29 17.32
CA PRO A 169 25.23 -38.41 18.07
C PRO A 169 23.78 -38.68 17.65
N ARG A 170 23.36 -39.95 17.60
CA ARG A 170 22.00 -40.33 17.15
C ARG A 170 20.87 -39.60 17.92
N ALA A 171 21.09 -39.29 19.19
CA ALA A 171 20.19 -38.48 20.03
C ALA A 171 20.03 -37.01 19.56
N MET A 172 21.07 -36.46 18.94
CA MET A 172 21.09 -35.10 18.38
C MET A 172 20.63 -35.07 16.92
N ALA A 173 20.74 -36.20 16.21
CA ALA A 173 20.26 -36.39 14.84
C ALA A 173 18.75 -36.70 14.76
N GLY A 174 18.05 -36.89 15.88
CA GLY A 174 16.62 -37.18 15.91
C GLY A 174 16.27 -38.58 15.40
N THR A 175 17.24 -39.50 15.38
CA THR A 175 17.10 -40.86 14.83
C THR A 175 16.89 -41.92 15.91
N VAL A 176 16.62 -41.51 17.15
CA VAL A 176 16.31 -42.42 18.25
C VAL A 176 14.84 -42.86 18.15
N PRO A 177 14.55 -44.17 18.13
CA PRO A 177 13.17 -44.67 18.18
C PRO A 177 12.42 -44.09 19.38
N GLY A 178 11.28 -43.45 19.14
CA GLY A 178 10.43 -42.83 20.18
C GLY A 178 10.70 -41.33 20.45
N GLN A 179 11.70 -40.72 19.81
CA GLN A 179 11.91 -39.28 19.91
C GLN A 179 10.88 -38.52 19.04
N PRO A 180 10.12 -37.55 19.57
CA PRO A 180 9.26 -36.71 18.73
C PRO A 180 10.15 -36.00 17.70
N LEU A 181 9.73 -36.02 16.42
CA LEU A 181 10.41 -35.30 15.35
C LEU A 181 10.63 -33.86 15.80
N ARG A 182 11.90 -33.46 15.96
CA ARG A 182 12.22 -32.06 16.24
C ARG A 182 11.65 -31.24 15.08
N ARG A 183 10.64 -30.43 15.37
CA ARG A 183 10.14 -29.43 14.42
C ARG A 183 11.34 -28.58 14.04
N ARG A 184 11.74 -28.62 12.76
CA ARG A 184 12.75 -27.67 12.27
C ARG A 184 12.24 -26.28 12.60
N LEU A 185 13.08 -25.47 13.24
CA LEU A 185 12.81 -24.05 13.38
C LEU A 185 12.51 -23.52 11.98
N LYS A 186 11.40 -22.79 11.85
CA LYS A 186 11.07 -22.15 10.58
C LYS A 186 12.27 -21.25 10.24
N LEU A 187 12.79 -21.35 9.02
CA LEU A 187 13.82 -20.43 8.57
C LEU A 187 13.23 -19.03 8.71
N ASP A 188 13.96 -18.14 9.37
CA ASP A 188 13.55 -16.76 9.42
C ASP A 188 13.80 -16.11 8.05
N GLU A 189 12.70 -15.73 7.41
CA GLU A 189 12.68 -15.10 6.10
C GLU A 189 13.08 -13.62 6.20
N ASP A 190 12.92 -12.99 7.37
CA ASP A 190 13.36 -11.60 7.64
C ASP A 190 14.20 -11.52 8.93
N PRO A 191 15.49 -11.88 8.88
CA PRO A 191 16.34 -11.91 10.05
C PRO A 191 16.67 -10.54 10.66
N PHE A 192 16.23 -9.44 10.05
CA PHE A 192 16.43 -8.08 10.56
C PHE A 192 15.11 -7.37 10.89
N GLY A 193 13.97 -7.99 10.59
CA GLY A 193 12.65 -7.46 10.90
C GLY A 193 12.37 -7.42 12.40
N ALA A 194 11.50 -6.48 12.78
CA ALA A 194 10.94 -6.35 14.12
C ALA A 194 10.12 -7.60 14.47
N VAL A 195 10.46 -8.23 15.59
CA VAL A 195 9.78 -9.44 16.09
C VAL A 195 8.51 -9.04 16.82
N GLY A 196 8.55 -7.92 17.56
CA GLY A 196 7.50 -7.44 18.42
C GLY A 196 7.43 -8.15 19.77
N ASP A 197 6.75 -7.51 20.70
CA ASP A 197 6.45 -8.03 22.03
C ASP A 197 5.01 -8.56 22.09
N TYR A 198 4.80 -9.62 22.87
CA TYR A 198 3.45 -10.07 23.22
C TYR A 198 3.05 -9.53 24.58
N ALA A 199 1.93 -8.82 24.64
CA ALA A 199 1.30 -8.35 25.87
C ALA A 199 -0.14 -8.89 25.94
N GLY A 200 -0.30 -10.04 26.61
CA GLY A 200 -1.57 -10.77 26.58
C GLY A 200 -1.91 -11.24 25.17
N SER A 201 -3.09 -10.91 24.69
CA SER A 201 -3.62 -11.27 23.37
C SER A 201 -3.23 -10.27 22.26
N PHE A 202 -2.10 -9.59 22.40
CA PHE A 202 -1.68 -8.53 21.50
C PHE A 202 -0.20 -8.67 21.15
N LEU A 203 0.08 -8.59 19.85
CA LEU A 203 1.41 -8.35 19.30
C LEU A 203 1.61 -6.85 19.16
N ILE A 204 2.67 -6.33 19.77
CA ILE A 204 3.04 -4.92 19.77
C ILE A 204 4.39 -4.77 19.07
N LYS A 205 4.45 -3.96 18.02
CA LYS A 205 5.69 -3.55 17.37
C LYS A 205 5.86 -2.05 17.52
N GLY A 206 6.93 -1.64 18.18
CA GLY A 206 7.28 -0.24 18.35
C GLY A 206 8.56 0.09 17.60
N GLY A 207 8.62 1.32 17.10
CA GLY A 207 9.81 1.85 16.46
C GLY A 207 9.99 3.34 16.69
N LEU A 208 11.23 3.78 16.61
CA LEU A 208 11.63 5.18 16.67
C LEU A 208 12.75 5.43 15.68
N GLU A 209 12.50 6.29 14.69
CA GLU A 209 13.51 6.79 13.77
C GLU A 209 13.94 8.19 14.19
N LEU A 210 15.24 8.39 14.39
CA LEU A 210 15.86 9.68 14.66
C LEU A 210 16.78 10.01 13.48
N SER A 211 16.50 11.11 12.79
CA SER A 211 17.23 11.52 11.60
C SER A 211 17.71 12.95 11.71
N ALA A 212 18.89 13.25 11.17
CA ALA A 212 19.42 14.61 11.08
C ALA A 212 20.05 14.83 9.71
N GLY A 213 20.06 16.09 9.26
CA GLY A 213 20.52 16.41 7.92
C GLY A 213 20.29 17.85 7.53
N TYR A 214 20.06 18.09 6.24
CA TYR A 214 19.96 19.42 5.66
C TYR A 214 18.91 19.45 4.54
N ASP A 215 18.03 20.45 4.58
CA ASP A 215 17.07 20.77 3.52
C ASP A 215 17.47 22.10 2.89
N THR A 216 17.71 22.12 1.57
CA THR A 216 18.10 23.35 0.87
C THR A 216 16.95 24.33 0.71
N ASN A 217 15.70 23.92 0.93
CA ASN A 217 14.53 24.77 0.80
C ASN A 217 13.29 24.27 1.59
N PRO A 218 13.34 24.20 2.93
CA PRO A 218 12.23 23.70 3.75
C PRO A 218 10.95 24.55 3.66
N ALA A 219 11.09 25.84 3.33
CA ALA A 219 9.98 26.76 3.14
C ALA A 219 9.36 26.72 1.74
N ARG A 220 9.98 25.98 0.79
CA ARG A 220 9.57 25.88 -0.62
C ARG A 220 9.48 27.26 -1.31
N LEU A 221 10.44 28.13 -1.04
CA LEU A 221 10.53 29.45 -1.65
C LEU A 221 11.10 29.37 -3.07
N ASN A 222 10.70 30.28 -3.96
CA ASN A 222 11.27 30.38 -5.32
C ASN A 222 12.79 30.65 -5.28
N LYS A 223 13.23 31.53 -4.37
CA LYS A 223 14.65 31.68 -4.01
C LYS A 223 14.92 30.77 -2.80
N PRO A 224 15.63 29.64 -2.96
CA PRO A 224 15.83 28.68 -1.87
C PRO A 224 16.58 29.28 -0.67
N VAL A 225 16.12 28.97 0.54
CA VAL A 225 16.81 29.28 1.79
C VAL A 225 16.96 27.98 2.56
N GLY A 226 18.19 27.51 2.77
CA GLY A 226 18.45 26.22 3.39
C GLY A 226 18.48 26.25 4.92
N SER A 227 18.19 25.10 5.52
CA SER A 227 18.29 24.89 6.97
C SER A 227 18.78 23.48 7.29
N PRO A 228 19.63 23.32 8.32
CA PRO A 228 19.74 22.04 9.01
C PRO A 228 18.36 21.58 9.51
N ALA A 229 18.14 20.28 9.46
CA ALA A 229 16.88 19.64 9.79
C ALA A 229 17.10 18.42 10.67
N TYR A 230 16.15 18.13 11.54
CA TYR A 230 16.06 16.88 12.27
C TYR A 230 14.63 16.35 12.23
N VAL A 231 14.50 15.03 12.26
CA VAL A 231 13.21 14.34 12.24
C VAL A 231 13.18 13.29 13.35
N VAL A 232 12.11 13.33 14.14
CA VAL A 232 11.79 12.31 15.16
C VAL A 232 10.52 11.62 14.72
N ALA A 233 10.58 10.34 14.38
CA ALA A 233 9.45 9.58 13.83
C ALA A 233 9.19 8.29 14.62
N PRO A 234 8.33 8.34 15.66
CA PRO A 234 7.86 7.14 16.34
C PRO A 234 6.76 6.42 15.54
N ASP A 235 6.77 5.09 15.60
CA ASP A 235 5.68 4.25 15.10
C ASP A 235 5.29 3.18 16.12
N LEU A 236 4.00 2.82 16.11
CA LEU A 236 3.42 1.80 16.98
C LEU A 236 2.35 1.03 16.21
N LEU A 237 2.55 -0.27 16.09
CA LEU A 237 1.59 -1.23 15.55
C LEU A 237 1.16 -2.19 16.66
N VAL A 238 -0.15 -2.27 16.91
CA VAL A 238 -0.74 -3.23 17.85
C VAL A 238 -1.72 -4.09 17.09
N VAL A 239 -1.59 -5.42 17.18
CA VAL A 239 -2.44 -6.38 16.49
C VAL A 239 -2.93 -7.41 17.49
N SER A 240 -4.26 -7.60 17.57
CA SER A 240 -4.84 -8.66 18.39
C SER A 240 -4.56 -10.04 17.79
N ASP A 241 -4.34 -11.05 18.64
CA ASP A 241 -4.17 -12.45 18.25
C ASP A 241 -5.46 -13.29 18.42
N TRP A 242 -6.61 -12.63 18.56
CA TRP A 242 -7.91 -13.28 18.77
C TRP A 242 -8.29 -14.22 17.63
N GLU A 243 -8.89 -15.37 17.96
CA GLU A 243 -9.25 -16.39 16.97
C GLU A 243 -10.36 -15.96 16.00
N ARG A 244 -11.29 -15.13 16.48
CA ARG A 244 -12.50 -14.73 15.75
C ARG A 244 -12.48 -13.25 15.39
N HIS A 245 -12.48 -12.39 16.39
CA HIS A 245 -12.51 -10.94 16.20
C HIS A 245 -11.12 -10.41 15.85
N ALA A 246 -11.02 -9.15 15.40
CA ALA A 246 -9.72 -8.52 15.22
C ALA A 246 -9.77 -7.06 15.67
N LEU A 247 -8.66 -6.61 16.24
CA LEU A 247 -8.36 -5.23 16.55
C LEU A 247 -6.94 -4.93 16.05
N VAL A 248 -6.80 -3.85 15.29
CA VAL A 248 -5.50 -3.36 14.80
C VAL A 248 -5.40 -1.87 15.11
N ALA A 249 -4.28 -1.42 15.65
CA ALA A 249 -3.95 -0.02 15.77
C ALA A 249 -2.62 0.25 15.06
N ASP A 250 -2.62 1.15 14.08
CA ASP A 250 -1.41 1.62 13.39
C ASP A 250 -1.31 3.14 13.65
N LEU A 251 -0.30 3.53 14.42
CA LEU A 251 -0.06 4.90 14.86
C LEU A 251 1.33 5.32 14.41
N ARG A 252 1.42 6.40 13.62
CA ARG A 252 2.68 6.93 13.10
C ARG A 252 2.75 8.41 13.38
N GLY A 253 3.78 8.82 14.10
CA GLY A 253 4.10 10.22 14.35
C GLY A 253 5.37 10.61 13.59
N SER A 254 5.49 11.89 13.25
CA SER A 254 6.76 12.50 12.96
C SER A 254 6.78 13.96 13.39
N PHE A 255 7.96 14.45 13.74
CA PHE A 255 8.20 15.86 13.99
C PHE A 255 9.43 16.27 13.21
N SER A 256 9.25 17.19 12.25
CA SER A 256 10.34 17.79 11.48
C SER A 256 10.67 19.15 12.08
N GLY A 257 11.88 19.30 12.62
CA GLY A 257 12.38 20.55 13.16
C GLY A 257 13.52 21.14 12.33
N TYR A 258 13.60 22.47 12.30
CA TYR A 258 14.57 23.23 11.53
C TYR A 258 15.26 24.26 12.41
N THR A 259 16.59 24.36 12.33
CA THR A 259 17.35 25.24 13.22
C THR A 259 17.39 26.70 12.75
N ASN A 260 17.21 26.93 11.45
CA ASN A 260 17.26 28.27 10.87
C ASN A 260 15.85 28.82 10.68
N ASN A 261 15.66 30.08 11.06
CA ASN A 261 14.46 30.83 10.73
C ASN A 261 14.46 31.23 9.25
N MET A 262 13.29 31.17 8.64
CA MET A 262 13.03 31.65 7.28
C MET A 262 12.88 33.17 7.29
N PRO A 263 13.17 33.86 6.17
CA PRO A 263 13.01 35.31 6.09
C PRO A 263 11.56 35.71 6.35
N ALA A 264 11.32 36.63 7.29
CA ALA A 264 9.99 37.17 7.57
C ALA A 264 9.44 38.01 6.39
N THR A 265 10.35 38.59 5.60
CA THR A 265 10.03 39.42 4.43
C THR A 265 10.89 39.05 3.24
N ILE A 266 10.29 39.04 2.04
CA ILE A 266 10.95 38.82 0.76
C ILE A 266 10.63 40.01 -0.14
N ASP A 267 11.67 40.66 -0.67
CA ASP A 267 11.54 41.82 -1.57
C ASP A 267 10.62 42.94 -0.99
N GLY A 268 10.64 43.12 0.34
CA GLY A 268 9.84 44.13 1.06
C GLY A 268 8.41 43.72 1.43
N PHE A 269 7.97 42.52 1.04
CA PHE A 269 6.64 41.98 1.35
C PHE A 269 6.73 40.87 2.39
N ALA A 270 5.65 40.64 3.13
CA ALA A 270 5.55 39.51 4.05
C ALA A 270 5.81 38.18 3.32
N SER A 271 6.62 37.32 3.92
CA SER A 271 6.97 36.03 3.32
C SER A 271 5.72 35.16 3.11
N PRO A 272 5.61 34.43 1.98
CA PRO A 272 4.52 33.50 1.71
C PRO A 272 4.65 32.19 2.51
N SER A 273 5.77 32.00 3.23
CA SER A 273 6.01 30.87 4.11
C SER A 273 6.35 31.39 5.52
N PRO A 274 5.97 30.68 6.60
CA PRO A 274 6.23 31.14 7.95
C PRO A 274 7.72 31.26 8.29
N VAL A 275 8.04 32.06 9.29
CA VAL A 275 9.41 32.20 9.83
C VAL A 275 9.91 30.88 10.43
N GLU A 276 9.06 30.21 11.22
CA GLU A 276 9.30 28.89 11.79
C GLU A 276 8.58 27.83 10.95
N VAL A 277 9.35 26.93 10.34
CA VAL A 277 8.85 25.90 9.41
C VAL A 277 8.80 24.50 10.01
N ASP A 278 8.82 24.42 11.34
CA ASP A 278 8.67 23.18 12.10
C ASP A 278 7.28 22.58 11.87
N ARG A 279 7.23 21.25 11.74
CA ARG A 279 6.02 20.53 11.35
C ARG A 279 5.83 19.28 12.21
N PRO A 280 4.84 19.26 13.12
CA PRO A 280 4.29 18.03 13.65
C PRO A 280 3.43 17.33 12.60
N ASP A 281 3.53 16.02 12.57
CA ASP A 281 2.71 15.13 11.76
C ASP A 281 2.33 13.91 12.60
N PHE A 282 1.07 13.51 12.52
CA PHE A 282 0.58 12.26 13.05
C PHE A 282 -0.49 11.72 12.12
N THR A 283 -0.43 10.42 11.86
CA THR A 283 -1.50 9.66 11.23
C THR A 283 -1.68 8.39 12.03
N GLY A 284 -2.90 8.14 12.48
CA GLY A 284 -3.22 6.96 13.26
C GLY A 284 -4.62 6.46 12.96
N HIS A 285 -4.79 5.15 13.00
CA HIS A 285 -6.10 4.53 12.96
C HIS A 285 -6.17 3.30 13.88
N VAL A 286 -7.39 3.01 14.32
CA VAL A 286 -7.74 1.82 15.08
C VAL A 286 -8.92 1.15 14.39
N ASP A 287 -8.70 -0.05 13.88
CA ASP A 287 -9.69 -0.84 13.17
C ASP A 287 -10.16 -2.02 14.02
N GLY A 288 -11.48 -2.17 14.11
CA GLY A 288 -12.16 -3.27 14.77
C GLY A 288 -12.97 -4.09 13.78
N ARG A 289 -12.90 -5.41 13.92
CA ARG A 289 -13.71 -6.38 13.18
C ARG A 289 -14.40 -7.32 14.13
N PHE A 290 -15.72 -7.29 14.14
CA PHE A 290 -16.55 -8.19 14.92
C PHE A 290 -17.27 -9.17 14.00
N ASP A 291 -16.77 -10.41 13.92
CA ASP A 291 -17.42 -11.48 13.15
C ASP A 291 -18.69 -11.96 13.84
N VAL A 292 -19.86 -11.60 13.32
CA VAL A 292 -21.18 -12.02 13.84
C VAL A 292 -21.49 -13.46 13.43
N ASP A 293 -21.17 -13.81 12.19
CA ASP A 293 -21.19 -15.17 11.65
C ASP A 293 -20.09 -15.30 10.57
N ARG A 294 -19.96 -16.45 9.92
CA ARG A 294 -18.98 -16.70 8.86
C ARG A 294 -19.07 -15.69 7.72
N ASP A 295 -20.29 -15.28 7.39
CA ASP A 295 -20.59 -14.46 6.21
C ASP A 295 -20.86 -12.99 6.56
N LEU A 296 -21.14 -12.66 7.82
CA LEU A 296 -21.42 -11.30 8.30
C LEU A 296 -20.35 -10.81 9.28
N LYS A 297 -19.72 -9.69 8.94
CA LYS A 297 -18.73 -9.00 9.79
C LYS A 297 -19.17 -7.57 10.01
N LEU A 298 -19.13 -7.09 11.24
CA LEU A 298 -19.25 -5.66 11.55
C LEU A 298 -17.85 -5.06 11.59
N THR A 299 -17.69 -3.90 10.98
CA THR A 299 -16.41 -3.19 10.87
C THR A 299 -16.52 -1.80 11.47
N SER A 300 -15.47 -1.39 12.16
CA SER A 300 -15.34 -0.05 12.71
C SER A 300 -13.92 0.45 12.51
N GLN A 301 -13.75 1.71 12.16
CA GLN A 301 -12.45 2.38 12.13
C GLN A 301 -12.57 3.70 12.85
N PHE A 302 -11.61 4.00 13.71
CA PHE A 302 -11.37 5.34 14.24
C PHE A 302 -10.08 5.86 13.65
N ARG A 303 -10.03 7.14 13.29
CA ARG A 303 -8.86 7.76 12.65
C ARG A 303 -8.56 9.13 13.24
N LEU A 304 -7.28 9.47 13.30
CA LEU A 304 -6.77 10.77 13.65
C LEU A 304 -5.60 11.12 12.73
N ARG A 305 -5.67 12.31 12.14
CA ARG A 305 -4.62 12.94 11.36
C ARG A 305 -4.35 14.30 12.00
N LEU A 306 -3.11 14.58 12.39
CA LEU A 306 -2.68 15.91 12.82
C LEU A 306 -1.54 16.35 11.91
N ALA A 307 -1.68 17.49 11.24
CA ALA A 307 -0.63 18.01 10.37
C ALA A 307 -0.61 19.53 10.39
N THR A 308 0.33 20.11 9.66
CA THR A 308 0.31 21.53 9.30
C THR A 308 -0.16 21.71 7.87
N ASP A 309 -0.48 22.94 7.50
CA ASP A 309 -0.48 23.30 6.07
C ASP A 309 0.89 23.00 5.44
N ASN A 310 0.88 22.66 4.16
CA ASN A 310 2.08 22.35 3.41
C ASN A 310 2.88 23.62 3.11
N PRO A 311 4.23 23.61 3.21
CA PRO A 311 5.06 24.72 2.79
C PRO A 311 4.75 25.19 1.37
N GLY A 312 4.58 26.50 1.30
CA GLY A 312 4.12 27.30 0.18
C GLY A 312 2.75 26.92 -0.40
N SER A 313 1.91 26.13 0.27
CA SER A 313 0.51 26.02 -0.13
C SER A 313 -0.14 27.40 -0.32
N PRO A 314 -0.94 27.66 -1.38
CA PRO A 314 -1.68 28.91 -1.51
C PRO A 314 -2.71 29.11 -0.40
N ASN A 315 -3.00 28.05 0.36
CA ASN A 315 -3.89 28.13 1.50
C ASN A 315 -3.23 28.80 2.71
N VAL A 316 -1.90 28.96 2.67
CA VAL A 316 -1.09 29.59 3.72
C VAL A 316 -1.08 31.09 3.48
N GLN A 317 -1.54 31.85 4.46
CA GLN A 317 -1.46 33.31 4.41
C GLN A 317 -0.01 33.79 4.58
N ALA A 318 0.33 34.92 3.97
CA ALA A 318 1.64 35.54 4.14
C ALA A 318 1.82 36.12 5.56
N GLY A 319 3.08 36.21 6.02
CA GLY A 319 3.43 36.85 7.29
C GLY A 319 3.17 36.00 8.54
N LEU A 320 3.15 34.67 8.39
CA LEU A 320 3.01 33.76 9.52
C LEU A 320 4.30 33.63 10.34
N GLN A 321 4.14 33.53 11.65
CA GLN A 321 5.23 33.14 12.54
C GLN A 321 5.51 31.63 12.42
N LYS A 322 4.46 30.81 12.39
CA LYS A 322 4.53 29.35 12.27
C LYS A 322 3.32 28.80 11.51
N PHE A 323 3.39 27.58 10.98
CA PHE A 323 2.22 26.98 10.34
C PHE A 323 1.10 26.72 11.35
N PRO A 324 -0.17 26.98 11.00
CA PRO A 324 -1.30 26.48 11.76
C PRO A 324 -1.31 24.94 11.68
N VAL A 325 -1.60 24.31 12.81
CA VAL A 325 -1.84 22.87 12.91
C VAL A 325 -3.32 22.61 12.70
N TYR A 326 -3.65 21.57 11.94
CA TYR A 326 -5.00 21.05 11.79
C TYR A 326 -5.08 19.61 12.29
N ALA A 327 -6.26 19.23 12.77
CA ALA A 327 -6.59 17.87 13.13
C ALA A 327 -7.83 17.42 12.37
N THR A 328 -7.75 16.28 11.68
CA THR A 328 -8.90 15.55 11.17
C THR A 328 -9.09 14.29 11.99
N TYR A 329 -10.26 14.13 12.61
CA TYR A 329 -10.59 12.94 13.38
C TYR A 329 -12.01 12.51 13.11
N GLY A 330 -12.24 11.20 13.21
CA GLY A 330 -13.51 10.65 12.80
C GLY A 330 -13.54 9.15 12.89
N GLY A 331 -14.62 8.59 12.35
CA GLY A 331 -14.78 7.16 12.27
C GLY A 331 -15.60 6.70 11.07
N THR A 332 -15.51 5.40 10.82
CA THR A 332 -16.32 4.67 9.85
C THR A 332 -16.93 3.47 10.54
N PHE A 333 -18.23 3.26 10.40
CA PHE A 333 -18.94 2.12 10.95
C PHE A 333 -19.71 1.42 9.85
N GLY A 334 -19.55 0.11 9.74
CA GLY A 334 -20.08 -0.63 8.60
C GLY A 334 -20.24 -2.12 8.82
N PHE A 335 -20.57 -2.79 7.73
CA PHE A 335 -20.64 -4.24 7.67
C PHE A 335 -20.08 -4.76 6.36
N ASP A 336 -19.70 -6.03 6.39
CA ASP A 336 -19.31 -6.84 5.24
C ASP A 336 -20.14 -8.13 5.25
N GLN A 337 -20.92 -8.34 4.19
CA GLN A 337 -21.77 -9.51 4.00
C GLN A 337 -21.34 -10.27 2.75
N THR A 338 -21.03 -11.55 2.90
CA THR A 338 -20.72 -12.45 1.79
C THR A 338 -21.93 -13.33 1.46
N PHE A 339 -22.31 -13.35 0.18
CA PHE A 339 -23.33 -14.22 -0.40
C PHE A 339 -22.66 -15.11 -1.45
N ASN A 340 -22.15 -16.26 -1.02
CA ASN A 340 -21.36 -17.17 -1.88
C ASN A 340 -20.13 -16.46 -2.48
N ARG A 341 -20.21 -16.02 -3.75
CA ARG A 341 -19.14 -15.29 -4.47
C ARG A 341 -19.37 -13.79 -4.56
N PHE A 342 -20.54 -13.31 -4.13
CA PHE A 342 -20.88 -11.90 -4.14
C PHE A 342 -20.67 -11.32 -2.75
N GLN A 343 -20.02 -10.17 -2.65
CA GLN A 343 -19.69 -9.52 -1.38
C GLN A 343 -20.20 -8.09 -1.39
N VAL A 344 -20.88 -7.70 -0.32
CA VAL A 344 -21.43 -6.37 -0.10
C VAL A 344 -20.79 -5.79 1.14
N ALA A 345 -20.09 -4.66 0.98
CA ALA A 345 -19.60 -3.86 2.08
C ALA A 345 -20.28 -2.49 2.06
N ALA A 346 -20.73 -2.02 3.22
CA ALA A 346 -21.28 -0.68 3.35
C ALA A 346 -20.84 -0.06 4.67
N GLY A 347 -20.56 1.25 4.66
CA GLY A 347 -20.14 1.97 5.86
C GLY A 347 -20.60 3.42 5.85
N ALA A 348 -20.93 3.92 7.03
CA ALA A 348 -21.22 5.33 7.29
C ALA A 348 -19.98 6.01 7.89
N THR A 349 -19.71 7.25 7.49
CA THR A 349 -18.53 8.02 7.90
C THR A 349 -18.92 9.33 8.56
N VAL A 350 -18.21 9.68 9.61
CA VAL A 350 -18.27 10.99 10.27
C VAL A 350 -16.86 11.47 10.51
N ASP A 351 -16.54 12.66 10.02
CA ASP A 351 -15.24 13.31 10.16
C ASP A 351 -15.41 14.75 10.60
N ARG A 352 -14.48 15.21 11.41
CA ARG A 352 -14.30 16.61 11.78
C ARG A 352 -12.89 17.04 11.42
N THR A 353 -12.78 18.17 10.72
CA THR A 353 -11.51 18.86 10.52
C THR A 353 -11.55 20.19 11.25
N ALA A 354 -10.53 20.45 12.07
CA ALA A 354 -10.39 21.67 12.84
C ALA A 354 -8.97 22.25 12.73
N TYR A 355 -8.86 23.57 12.62
CA TYR A 355 -7.61 24.32 12.46
C TYR A 355 -7.33 25.16 13.70
N THR A 356 -6.05 25.28 14.05
CA THR A 356 -5.61 26.25 15.06
C THR A 356 -5.49 27.65 14.45
N ASN A 357 -5.64 28.69 15.28
CA ASN A 357 -5.45 30.06 14.85
C ASN A 357 -4.02 30.29 14.34
N SER A 358 -3.92 31.07 13.27
CA SER A 358 -2.66 31.50 12.70
C SER A 358 -2.02 32.58 13.58
N LYS A 359 -0.74 32.39 13.93
CA LYS A 359 0.07 33.42 14.59
C LYS A 359 0.88 34.18 13.55
N LEU A 360 0.78 35.52 13.54
CA LEU A 360 1.49 36.39 12.61
C LEU A 360 2.83 36.86 13.18
N THR A 361 3.73 37.33 12.32
CA THR A 361 5.07 37.84 12.69
C THR A 361 5.02 39.12 13.51
N ASP A 362 3.91 39.87 13.44
CA ASP A 362 3.65 41.06 14.27
C ASP A 362 3.09 40.73 15.67
N GLY A 363 2.93 39.44 15.99
CA GLY A 363 2.43 38.95 17.27
C GLY A 363 0.90 38.85 17.35
N THR A 364 0.16 39.34 16.35
CA THR A 364 -1.29 39.20 16.29
C THR A 364 -1.69 37.77 15.86
N THR A 365 -2.99 37.47 15.95
CA THR A 365 -3.54 36.17 15.56
C THR A 365 -4.71 36.34 14.60
N SER A 366 -4.82 35.42 13.64
CA SER A 366 -5.95 35.33 12.70
C SER A 366 -6.67 34.00 12.88
N SER A 367 -8.00 34.03 12.89
CA SER A 367 -8.81 32.81 12.99
C SER A 367 -8.71 31.96 11.71
N ASN A 368 -8.82 30.64 11.88
CA ASN A 368 -9.00 29.67 10.80
C ASN A 368 -10.33 28.89 10.93
N ASP A 369 -11.26 29.35 11.78
CA ASP A 369 -12.56 28.70 12.02
C ASP A 369 -13.43 28.65 10.75
N ASP A 370 -13.10 29.44 9.73
CA ASP A 370 -13.72 29.39 8.41
C ASP A 370 -13.39 28.13 7.60
N ARG A 371 -12.34 27.40 8.01
CA ARG A 371 -11.88 26.15 7.38
C ARG A 371 -12.35 24.90 8.13
N ASP A 372 -12.99 25.11 9.28
CA ASP A 372 -13.47 24.05 10.15
C ASP A 372 -14.79 23.49 9.63
N PHE A 373 -14.87 22.17 9.49
CA PHE A 373 -16.09 21.52 8.98
C PHE A 373 -16.31 20.11 9.53
N ASN A 374 -17.56 19.70 9.52
CA ASN A 374 -17.98 18.31 9.67
C ASN A 374 -18.30 17.72 8.30
N GLN A 375 -17.89 16.47 8.07
CA GLN A 375 -18.22 15.71 6.88
C GLN A 375 -18.94 14.42 7.28
N TYR A 376 -20.11 14.22 6.69
CA TYR A 376 -20.93 13.03 6.87
C TYR A 376 -21.02 12.30 5.54
N GLY A 377 -20.93 10.99 5.54
CA GLY A 377 -20.96 10.24 4.30
C GLY A 377 -21.33 8.78 4.45
N GLY A 378 -21.48 8.13 3.30
CA GLY A 378 -21.72 6.71 3.18
C GLY A 378 -20.98 6.16 1.97
N VAL A 379 -20.37 5.00 2.13
CA VAL A 379 -19.68 4.26 1.07
C VAL A 379 -20.28 2.86 0.95
N GLY A 380 -20.53 2.43 -0.28
CA GLY A 380 -21.01 1.10 -0.61
C GLY A 380 -20.11 0.46 -1.66
N ARG A 381 -19.74 -0.80 -1.47
CA ARG A 381 -18.90 -1.56 -2.37
C ARG A 381 -19.48 -2.94 -2.62
N PHE A 382 -19.61 -3.27 -3.90
CA PHE A 382 -20.17 -4.53 -4.38
C PHE A 382 -19.08 -5.26 -5.17
N SER A 383 -18.62 -6.41 -4.67
CA SER A 383 -17.53 -7.17 -5.27
C SER A 383 -18.01 -8.57 -5.67
N TYR A 384 -17.46 -9.12 -6.75
CA TYR A 384 -17.79 -10.47 -7.20
C TYR A 384 -16.52 -11.28 -7.44
N GLU A 385 -16.38 -12.42 -6.76
CA GLU A 385 -15.27 -13.35 -6.97
C GLU A 385 -15.46 -14.13 -8.28
N LEU A 386 -14.91 -13.58 -9.36
CA LEU A 386 -15.00 -14.18 -10.68
C LEU A 386 -14.21 -15.49 -10.75
N LYS A 387 -13.00 -15.48 -10.19
CA LYS A 387 -12.12 -16.65 -10.01
C LYS A 387 -11.20 -16.41 -8.81
N PRO A 388 -10.53 -17.45 -8.27
CA PRO A 388 -9.55 -17.26 -7.21
C PRO A 388 -8.52 -16.21 -7.60
N GLY A 389 -8.35 -15.18 -6.76
CA GLY A 389 -7.43 -14.08 -7.01
C GLY A 389 -7.89 -13.06 -8.06
N LEU A 390 -9.18 -12.99 -8.44
CA LEU A 390 -9.71 -11.90 -9.27
C LEU A 390 -11.12 -11.51 -8.80
N LYS A 391 -11.25 -10.28 -8.29
CA LYS A 391 -12.49 -9.74 -7.75
C LYS A 391 -12.81 -8.37 -8.36
N PRO A 392 -13.55 -8.31 -9.48
CA PRO A 392 -14.15 -7.08 -9.95
C PRO A 392 -15.09 -6.48 -8.91
N PHE A 393 -15.19 -5.16 -8.88
CA PHE A 393 -16.06 -4.43 -7.96
C PHE A 393 -16.59 -3.11 -8.54
N VAL A 394 -17.67 -2.66 -7.94
CA VAL A 394 -18.23 -1.31 -8.07
C VAL A 394 -18.25 -0.67 -6.69
N GLU A 395 -17.81 0.58 -6.60
CA GLU A 395 -17.82 1.37 -5.37
C GLU A 395 -18.52 2.70 -5.62
N ILE A 396 -19.40 3.07 -4.70
CA ILE A 396 -20.11 4.34 -4.72
C ILE A 396 -19.99 5.02 -3.36
N GLN A 397 -19.88 6.34 -3.38
CA GLN A 397 -19.85 7.14 -2.16
C GLN A 397 -20.72 8.38 -2.34
N GLY A 398 -21.42 8.77 -1.28
CA GLY A 398 -22.05 10.07 -1.15
C GLY A 398 -21.62 10.74 0.17
N TYR A 399 -21.45 12.05 0.16
CA TYR A 399 -21.10 12.82 1.34
C TYR A 399 -21.65 14.25 1.30
N SER A 400 -21.77 14.85 2.47
CA SER A 400 -22.06 16.26 2.67
C SER A 400 -21.09 16.84 3.68
N ARG A 401 -20.71 18.10 3.44
CA ARG A 401 -19.83 18.87 4.29
C ARG A 401 -20.50 20.16 4.72
N VAL A 402 -20.42 20.42 6.02
CA VAL A 402 -20.99 21.57 6.69
C VAL A 402 -19.89 22.26 7.49
N HIS A 403 -19.60 23.52 7.17
CA HIS A 403 -18.62 24.35 7.86
C HIS A 403 -19.23 25.00 9.09
N ASP A 404 -18.38 25.31 10.07
CA ASP A 404 -18.82 25.97 11.30
C ASP A 404 -19.23 27.41 11.02
N GLN A 405 -18.51 28.08 10.12
CA GLN A 405 -18.84 29.40 9.62
C GLN A 405 -19.56 29.29 8.27
N PRO A 406 -20.70 29.98 8.08
CA PRO A 406 -21.43 29.92 6.82
C PRO A 406 -20.61 30.39 5.61
N ALA A 407 -19.80 31.43 5.79
CA ALA A 407 -18.97 32.00 4.73
C ALA A 407 -17.49 31.99 5.12
N ASP A 408 -16.62 31.76 4.14
CA ASP A 408 -15.18 31.82 4.33
C ASP A 408 -14.68 33.26 4.52
N ARG A 409 -13.39 33.45 4.85
CA ARG A 409 -12.76 34.78 4.98
C ARG A 409 -12.86 35.67 3.73
N ASN A 410 -13.19 35.09 2.58
CA ASN A 410 -13.39 35.78 1.30
C ASN A 410 -14.88 35.91 0.93
N GLY A 411 -15.78 35.52 1.83
CA GLY A 411 -17.24 35.62 1.70
C GLY A 411 -17.89 34.49 0.91
N TYR A 412 -17.24 33.35 0.65
CA TYR A 412 -17.83 32.22 -0.09
C TYR A 412 -18.49 31.18 0.82
N PHE A 413 -19.68 30.69 0.44
CA PHE A 413 -20.38 29.63 1.17
C PHE A 413 -19.90 28.24 0.71
N ARG A 414 -18.95 27.64 1.45
CA ARG A 414 -18.21 26.43 1.04
C ARG A 414 -18.89 25.11 1.39
N ASP A 415 -20.04 25.15 2.04
CA ASP A 415 -20.87 23.96 2.26
C ASP A 415 -21.14 23.24 0.95
N SER A 416 -21.07 21.91 0.99
CA SER A 416 -21.09 21.11 -0.23
C SER A 416 -21.69 19.73 -0.04
N SER A 417 -22.15 19.17 -1.14
CA SER A 417 -22.57 17.78 -1.23
C SER A 417 -22.05 17.18 -2.52
N GLY A 418 -21.71 15.89 -2.47
CA GLY A 418 -21.09 15.23 -3.60
C GLY A 418 -20.91 13.76 -3.38
N GLY A 419 -20.19 13.15 -4.29
CA GLY A 419 -19.97 11.72 -4.28
C GLY A 419 -19.13 11.27 -5.44
N TYR A 420 -18.86 9.98 -5.49
CA TYR A 420 -18.19 9.35 -6.61
C TYR A 420 -18.78 7.98 -6.92
N GLY A 421 -18.58 7.54 -8.16
CA GLY A 421 -18.74 6.16 -8.58
C GLY A 421 -17.44 5.66 -9.19
N LYS A 422 -16.99 4.47 -8.81
CA LYS A 422 -15.79 3.79 -9.30
C LYS A 422 -16.11 2.36 -9.69
N VAL A 423 -15.39 1.86 -10.70
CA VAL A 423 -15.35 0.45 -11.06
C VAL A 423 -13.89 0.01 -11.11
N GLY A 424 -13.63 -1.21 -10.66
CA GLY A 424 -12.26 -1.71 -10.59
C GLY A 424 -12.20 -3.21 -10.41
N SER A 425 -10.99 -3.72 -10.20
CA SER A 425 -10.78 -5.11 -9.81
C SER A 425 -9.56 -5.22 -8.90
N SER A 426 -9.67 -6.05 -7.87
CA SER A 426 -8.51 -6.58 -7.18
C SER A 426 -8.05 -7.89 -7.82
N PHE A 427 -6.76 -8.15 -7.76
CA PHE A 427 -6.16 -9.33 -8.34
C PHE A 427 -4.94 -9.83 -7.54
N GLU A 428 -4.75 -11.14 -7.55
CA GLU A 428 -3.63 -11.87 -6.95
C GLU A 428 -3.18 -12.96 -7.92
N PHE A 429 -2.25 -12.63 -8.81
CA PHE A 429 -1.69 -13.57 -9.78
C PHE A 429 -0.45 -14.26 -9.20
N SER A 430 -0.63 -15.47 -8.69
CA SER A 430 0.46 -16.35 -8.20
C SER A 430 1.43 -15.67 -7.22
N ARG A 431 0.95 -14.69 -6.43
CA ARG A 431 1.75 -13.86 -5.50
C ARG A 431 2.88 -13.04 -6.13
N ILE A 432 3.06 -13.12 -7.45
CA ILE A 432 4.02 -12.31 -8.20
C ILE A 432 3.46 -10.91 -8.36
N LEU A 433 2.18 -10.81 -8.71
CA LEU A 433 1.50 -9.54 -8.92
C LEU A 433 0.23 -9.49 -8.08
N THR A 434 0.19 -8.58 -7.13
CA THR A 434 -0.97 -8.37 -6.25
C THR A 434 -1.36 -6.91 -6.24
N GLY A 435 -2.65 -6.62 -6.22
CA GLY A 435 -3.09 -5.24 -6.18
C GLY A 435 -4.54 -5.01 -6.50
N GLU A 436 -4.88 -3.74 -6.61
CA GLU A 436 -6.18 -3.24 -6.99
C GLU A 436 -6.00 -2.05 -7.92
N VAL A 437 -6.83 -1.96 -8.96
CA VAL A 437 -6.92 -0.80 -9.84
C VAL A 437 -8.38 -0.46 -10.08
N SER A 438 -8.72 0.82 -10.04
CA SER A 438 -10.04 1.35 -10.31
C SER A 438 -9.99 2.69 -11.02
N VAL A 439 -11.07 2.96 -11.76
CA VAL A 439 -11.34 4.24 -12.40
C VAL A 439 -12.75 4.68 -12.07
N GLY A 440 -13.00 5.98 -12.06
CA GLY A 440 -14.31 6.50 -11.71
C GLY A 440 -14.49 7.96 -12.05
N TYR A 441 -15.57 8.52 -11.53
CA TYR A 441 -15.90 9.93 -11.68
C TYR A 441 -16.45 10.47 -10.36
N SER A 442 -16.03 11.68 -10.01
CA SER A 442 -16.50 12.40 -8.82
C SER A 442 -17.15 13.70 -9.22
N ALA A 443 -18.17 14.09 -8.48
CA ALA A 443 -18.80 15.40 -8.60
C ALA A 443 -19.18 15.93 -7.22
N ARG A 444 -18.95 17.23 -7.01
CA ARG A 444 -19.29 17.95 -5.79
C ARG A 444 -19.87 19.32 -6.15
N ASN A 445 -21.04 19.61 -5.60
CA ASN A 445 -21.71 20.89 -5.72
C ASN A 445 -21.53 21.70 -4.44
N TYR A 446 -21.39 23.02 -4.61
CA TYR A 446 -21.29 23.98 -3.52
C TYR A 446 -22.61 24.73 -3.37
N VAL A 447 -22.91 25.18 -2.15
CA VAL A 447 -24.08 26.03 -1.87
C VAL A 447 -23.93 27.39 -2.55
N ASP A 448 -22.71 27.94 -2.58
CA ASP A 448 -22.43 29.20 -3.28
C ASP A 448 -22.47 29.05 -4.81
N PRO A 449 -23.37 29.75 -5.52
CA PRO A 449 -23.46 29.66 -6.98
C PRO A 449 -22.24 30.27 -7.71
N ARG A 450 -21.38 31.03 -7.02
CA ARG A 450 -20.14 31.55 -7.58
C ARG A 450 -19.04 30.49 -7.68
N LEU A 451 -19.16 29.39 -6.93
CA LEU A 451 -18.25 28.25 -6.99
C LEU A 451 -18.82 27.22 -7.97
N SER A 452 -18.10 26.99 -9.07
CA SER A 452 -18.50 25.97 -10.05
C SER A 452 -18.48 24.57 -9.44
N GLN A 453 -19.30 23.66 -9.98
CA GLN A 453 -19.23 22.25 -9.64
C GLN A 453 -17.80 21.72 -9.81
N LEU A 454 -17.30 21.03 -8.80
CA LEU A 454 -16.00 20.39 -8.78
C LEU A 454 -16.16 18.93 -9.19
N ALA A 455 -15.74 18.61 -10.42
CA ALA A 455 -15.91 17.28 -10.96
C ALA A 455 -14.68 16.81 -11.75
N GLY A 456 -14.46 15.50 -11.80
CA GLY A 456 -13.30 14.95 -12.48
C GLY A 456 -13.20 13.44 -12.47
N PHE A 457 -12.43 12.91 -13.42
CA PHE A 457 -12.09 11.50 -13.48
C PHE A 457 -11.16 11.11 -12.34
N LEU A 458 -11.51 10.02 -11.67
CA LEU A 458 -10.73 9.41 -10.60
C LEU A 458 -9.93 8.22 -11.14
N THR A 459 -8.68 8.12 -10.70
CA THR A 459 -7.87 6.90 -10.81
C THR A 459 -7.42 6.50 -9.41
N SER A 460 -7.50 5.23 -9.08
CA SER A 460 -6.95 4.71 -7.83
C SER A 460 -6.32 3.35 -8.09
N GLY A 461 -5.12 3.13 -7.60
CA GLY A 461 -4.40 1.89 -7.81
C GLY A 461 -3.30 1.68 -6.79
N SER A 462 -3.15 0.43 -6.36
CA SER A 462 -2.06 -0.03 -5.52
C SER A 462 -1.64 -1.39 -6.03
N LEU A 463 -0.43 -1.47 -6.56
CA LEU A 463 0.12 -2.65 -7.20
C LEU A 463 1.46 -3.00 -6.57
N ILE A 464 1.65 -4.27 -6.25
CA ILE A 464 2.89 -4.84 -5.76
C ILE A 464 3.31 -5.93 -6.73
N TRP A 465 4.49 -5.78 -7.31
CA TRP A 465 5.10 -6.73 -8.21
C TRP A 465 6.40 -7.25 -7.60
N ASN A 466 6.39 -8.51 -7.18
CA ASN A 466 7.58 -9.24 -6.74
C ASN A 466 8.35 -9.69 -7.98
N ALA A 467 9.18 -8.80 -8.54
CA ALA A 467 9.96 -9.06 -9.75
C ALA A 467 11.00 -10.18 -9.54
N SER A 468 11.56 -10.28 -8.33
CA SER A 468 12.38 -11.40 -7.88
C SER A 468 12.26 -11.59 -6.37
N GLY A 469 12.90 -12.61 -5.80
CA GLY A 469 12.96 -12.78 -4.33
C GLY A 469 13.74 -11.68 -3.58
N LEU A 470 14.39 -10.76 -4.30
CA LEU A 470 15.14 -9.64 -3.74
C LEU A 470 14.64 -8.27 -4.26
N THR A 471 13.73 -8.24 -5.23
CA THR A 471 13.28 -7.00 -5.88
C THR A 471 11.78 -6.92 -5.89
N THR A 472 11.26 -5.87 -5.27
CA THR A 472 9.83 -5.56 -5.23
C THR A 472 9.60 -4.21 -5.90
N VAL A 473 8.67 -4.16 -6.82
CA VAL A 473 8.24 -2.92 -7.48
C VAL A 473 6.83 -2.60 -7.01
N LYS A 474 6.63 -1.41 -6.47
CA LYS A 474 5.32 -0.92 -6.04
C LYS A 474 4.90 0.22 -6.95
N PHE A 475 3.64 0.22 -7.34
CA PHE A 475 3.03 1.32 -8.07
C PHE A 475 1.78 1.78 -7.33
N PHE A 476 1.66 3.09 -7.16
CA PHE A 476 0.55 3.73 -6.50
C PHE A 476 0.01 4.86 -7.39
N THR A 477 -1.31 4.95 -7.49
CA THR A 477 -1.96 6.11 -8.07
C THR A 477 -3.21 6.45 -7.30
N ASP A 478 -3.49 7.75 -7.15
CA ASP A 478 -4.71 8.21 -6.53
C ASP A 478 -5.15 9.56 -7.12
N THR A 479 -6.45 9.79 -7.14
CA THR A 479 -7.03 11.09 -7.48
C THR A 479 -7.91 11.56 -6.34
N GLN A 480 -7.60 12.73 -5.81
CA GLN A 480 -8.25 13.29 -4.64
C GLN A 480 -8.82 14.67 -4.94
N ILE A 481 -9.89 15.00 -4.23
CA ILE A 481 -10.46 16.34 -4.23
C ILE A 481 -10.07 17.00 -2.91
N ALA A 482 -9.13 17.94 -2.98
CA ALA A 482 -8.62 18.69 -1.85
C ALA A 482 -9.29 20.06 -1.72
N GLU A 483 -9.37 20.56 -0.48
CA GLU A 483 -9.85 21.91 -0.18
C GLU A 483 -8.81 22.97 -0.52
N THR A 484 -9.32 24.17 -0.82
CA THR A 484 -8.52 25.35 -1.07
C THR A 484 -9.17 26.55 -0.44
N THR A 485 -8.39 27.51 0.05
CA THR A 485 -8.92 28.81 0.49
C THR A 485 -8.69 29.88 -0.57
N VAL A 486 -8.14 29.51 -1.74
CA VAL A 486 -7.96 30.42 -2.87
C VAL A 486 -9.32 31.02 -3.28
N PRO A 487 -9.45 32.35 -3.29
CA PRO A 487 -10.71 33.01 -3.65
C PRO A 487 -11.20 32.61 -5.03
N GLY A 488 -12.48 32.24 -5.14
CA GLY A 488 -13.09 31.83 -6.40
C GLY A 488 -12.62 30.47 -6.94
N SER A 489 -11.90 29.68 -6.13
CA SER A 489 -11.61 28.29 -6.45
C SER A 489 -12.51 27.36 -5.66
N SER A 490 -13.21 26.46 -6.36
CA SER A 490 -14.08 25.47 -5.73
C SER A 490 -13.27 24.43 -4.95
N GLY A 491 -12.09 24.06 -5.46
CA GLY A 491 -11.22 23.03 -4.86
C GLY A 491 -10.09 22.67 -5.81
N VAL A 492 -9.26 21.71 -5.38
CA VAL A 492 -8.12 21.24 -6.16
C VAL A 492 -8.32 19.77 -6.50
N LEU A 493 -8.21 19.44 -7.79
CA LEU A 493 -8.12 18.05 -8.22
C LEU A 493 -6.65 17.64 -8.21
N VAL A 494 -6.29 16.80 -7.24
CA VAL A 494 -4.91 16.31 -7.04
C VAL A 494 -4.82 14.92 -7.65
N ARG A 495 -3.89 14.72 -8.58
CA ARG A 495 -3.58 13.40 -9.15
C ARG A 495 -2.16 13.04 -8.77
N THR A 496 -1.98 11.82 -8.27
CA THR A 496 -0.69 11.32 -7.83
C THR A 496 -0.38 10.00 -8.53
N TYR A 497 0.87 9.86 -8.96
CA TYR A 497 1.45 8.65 -9.53
C TYR A 497 2.81 8.43 -8.89
N ALA A 498 2.98 7.30 -8.20
CA ALA A 498 4.23 6.94 -7.56
C ALA A 498 4.68 5.54 -8.00
N ALA A 499 5.98 5.39 -8.24
CA ALA A 499 6.63 4.12 -8.46
C ALA A 499 7.80 3.99 -7.47
N GLU A 500 7.88 2.84 -6.81
CA GLU A 500 8.89 2.52 -5.82
C GLU A 500 9.52 1.18 -6.16
N VAL A 501 10.84 1.09 -6.02
CA VAL A 501 11.61 -0.12 -6.25
C VAL A 501 12.46 -0.39 -5.02
N ASP A 502 12.17 -1.50 -4.35
CA ASP A 502 12.95 -2.04 -3.26
C ASP A 502 13.88 -3.12 -3.80
N HIS A 503 15.16 -3.03 -3.48
CA HIS A 503 16.13 -4.06 -3.84
C HIS A 503 17.03 -4.42 -2.65
N ASP A 504 16.98 -5.70 -2.28
CA ASP A 504 17.84 -6.29 -1.26
C ASP A 504 19.13 -6.82 -1.90
N PHE A 505 20.21 -6.04 -1.84
CA PHE A 505 21.54 -6.51 -2.26
C PHE A 505 22.03 -7.65 -1.35
N ARG A 506 21.72 -7.53 -0.06
CA ARG A 506 22.00 -8.48 1.02
C ARG A 506 20.87 -8.39 2.04
N ARG A 507 20.75 -9.40 2.89
CA ARG A 507 19.77 -9.40 4.01
C ARG A 507 19.90 -8.19 4.94
N TRP A 508 21.10 -7.62 5.03
CA TRP A 508 21.45 -6.46 5.85
C TRP A 508 21.59 -5.15 5.06
N LEU A 509 21.39 -5.16 3.73
CA LEU A 509 21.54 -3.98 2.87
C LEU A 509 20.43 -3.91 1.83
N THR A 510 19.56 -2.93 2.01
CA THR A 510 18.42 -2.64 1.13
C THR A 510 18.59 -1.26 0.53
N ALA A 511 18.33 -1.11 -0.78
CA ALA A 511 18.15 0.18 -1.41
C ALA A 511 16.69 0.34 -1.85
N VAL A 512 16.16 1.55 -1.68
CA VAL A 512 14.80 1.92 -2.10
C VAL A 512 14.90 3.15 -2.99
N GLY A 513 14.37 3.06 -4.20
CA GLY A 513 14.21 4.20 -5.09
C GLY A 513 12.75 4.51 -5.30
N LYS A 514 12.33 5.76 -5.08
CA LYS A 514 10.93 6.20 -5.22
C LYS A 514 10.86 7.43 -6.13
N PHE A 515 10.00 7.36 -7.13
CA PHE A 515 9.67 8.48 -8.01
C PHE A 515 8.19 8.80 -7.85
N THR A 516 7.88 10.07 -7.65
CA THR A 516 6.50 10.54 -7.55
C THR A 516 6.27 11.73 -8.48
N TYR A 517 5.18 11.65 -9.24
CA TYR A 517 4.67 12.71 -10.09
C TYR A 517 3.26 13.07 -9.65
N GLY A 518 2.94 14.36 -9.63
CA GLY A 518 1.60 14.82 -9.30
C GLY A 518 1.19 16.10 -10.03
N THR A 519 -0.11 16.29 -10.14
CA THR A 519 -0.74 17.49 -10.72
C THR A 519 -1.81 18.03 -9.80
N LEU A 520 -1.87 19.35 -9.69
CA LEU A 520 -2.83 20.07 -8.86
C LEU A 520 -3.58 21.07 -9.73
N ASP A 521 -4.81 20.70 -10.11
CA ASP A 521 -5.66 21.51 -10.98
C ASP A 521 -6.68 22.29 -10.13
N TYR A 522 -6.49 23.59 -10.01
CA TYR A 522 -7.37 24.49 -9.25
C TYR A 522 -8.63 24.80 -10.04
N GLN A 523 -9.77 24.25 -9.62
CA GLN A 523 -11.03 24.48 -10.33
C GLN A 523 -11.53 25.89 -10.11
N GLY A 524 -11.98 26.54 -11.18
CA GLY A 524 -12.42 27.93 -11.18
C GLY A 524 -11.29 28.96 -11.28
N GLN A 525 -10.03 28.53 -11.33
CA GLN A 525 -8.86 29.41 -11.45
C GLN A 525 -7.95 28.99 -12.61
N ASN A 526 -7.20 29.94 -13.19
CA ASN A 526 -6.19 29.64 -14.19
C ASN A 526 -4.88 29.19 -13.54
N ARG A 527 -4.92 28.17 -12.67
CA ARG A 527 -3.74 27.65 -11.96
C ARG A 527 -3.62 26.13 -12.10
N ASN A 528 -2.42 25.72 -12.52
CA ASN A 528 -2.02 24.32 -12.60
C ASN A 528 -0.60 24.20 -12.08
N ASP A 529 -0.42 23.35 -11.08
CA ASP A 529 0.87 23.06 -10.48
C ASP A 529 1.24 21.59 -10.72
N LYS A 530 2.51 21.34 -11.02
CA LYS A 530 3.08 20.01 -11.21
C LYS A 530 4.16 19.77 -10.19
N THR A 531 4.18 18.56 -9.65
CA THR A 531 5.11 18.16 -8.60
C THR A 531 5.92 16.96 -9.05
N TYR A 532 7.24 17.00 -8.86
CA TYR A 532 8.14 15.88 -9.08
C TYR A 532 8.94 15.64 -7.79
N SER A 533 9.05 14.39 -7.38
CA SER A 533 9.88 13.98 -6.25
C SER A 533 10.67 12.74 -6.63
N LEU A 534 11.99 12.81 -6.48
CA LEU A 534 12.89 11.67 -6.61
C LEU A 534 13.57 11.40 -5.27
N GLU A 535 13.40 10.20 -4.75
CA GLU A 535 13.92 9.80 -3.44
C GLU A 535 14.71 8.51 -3.55
N GLY A 536 15.89 8.49 -2.93
CA GLY A 536 16.74 7.32 -2.76
C GLY A 536 17.03 7.09 -1.29
N ASN A 537 16.76 5.89 -0.80
CA ASN A 537 17.11 5.45 0.54
C ASN A 537 18.10 4.29 0.49
N LEU A 538 19.06 4.29 1.41
CA LEU A 538 19.96 3.18 1.65
C LEU A 538 19.84 2.76 3.12
N ILE A 539 19.41 1.52 3.35
CA ILE A 539 19.13 0.99 4.68
C ILE A 539 20.17 -0.10 4.99
N TYR A 540 20.98 0.16 6.01
CA TYR A 540 21.96 -0.77 6.54
C TYR A 540 21.47 -1.31 7.89
N LYS A 541 21.12 -2.59 7.93
CA LYS A 541 20.56 -3.25 9.12
C LYS A 541 21.71 -3.85 9.93
N LEU A 542 22.09 -3.22 11.04
CA LEU A 542 23.17 -3.70 11.91
C LEU A 542 22.75 -4.98 12.64
N ASN A 543 21.55 -4.94 13.20
CA ASN A 543 20.87 -6.06 13.85
C ASN A 543 19.35 -5.86 13.72
N ARG A 544 18.53 -6.71 14.37
CA ARG A 544 17.07 -6.63 14.31
C ARG A 544 16.49 -5.35 14.88
N ASN A 545 17.16 -4.80 15.88
CA ASN A 545 16.66 -3.68 16.67
C ASN A 545 17.22 -2.33 16.20
N LEU A 546 18.30 -2.32 15.41
CA LEU A 546 19.04 -1.12 15.07
C LEU A 546 19.40 -1.09 13.58
N TRP A 547 18.84 -0.12 12.85
CA TRP A 547 19.15 0.13 11.45
C TRP A 547 19.72 1.54 11.28
N ILE A 548 20.61 1.70 10.31
CA ILE A 548 21.08 3.01 9.82
C ILE A 548 20.43 3.26 8.47
N LYS A 549 19.92 4.47 8.26
CA LYS A 549 19.25 4.88 7.03
C LYS A 549 19.89 6.16 6.50
N GLY A 550 20.30 6.15 5.23
CA GLY A 550 20.62 7.36 4.48
C GLY A 550 19.48 7.66 3.51
N MET A 551 19.09 8.93 3.41
CA MET A 551 18.05 9.40 2.49
C MET A 551 18.57 10.60 1.70
N LEU A 552 18.29 10.59 0.39
CA LEU A 552 18.43 11.73 -0.51
C LEU A 552 17.09 11.92 -1.22
N ARG A 553 16.48 13.09 -1.09
CA ARG A 553 15.25 13.46 -1.79
C ARG A 553 15.45 14.77 -2.55
N HIS A 554 14.93 14.83 -3.77
CA HIS A 554 14.88 16.06 -4.57
C HIS A 554 13.43 16.33 -5.00
N ASP A 555 12.92 17.49 -4.62
CA ASP A 555 11.55 17.94 -4.81
C ASP A 555 11.52 19.14 -5.76
N ILE A 556 10.65 19.11 -6.78
CA ILE A 556 10.45 20.19 -7.76
C ILE A 556 8.95 20.50 -7.87
N LEU A 557 8.60 21.78 -7.72
CA LEU A 557 7.30 22.36 -8.02
C LEU A 557 7.42 23.24 -9.25
N ASP A 558 6.67 22.91 -10.29
CA ASP A 558 6.47 23.77 -11.44
C ASP A 558 5.04 24.32 -11.44
N SER A 559 4.91 25.65 -11.34
CA SER A 559 3.61 26.32 -11.40
C SER A 559 3.51 27.23 -12.62
N ASN A 560 2.31 27.31 -13.20
CA ASN A 560 2.02 28.32 -14.21
C ASN A 560 1.83 29.74 -13.61
N GLN A 561 1.79 29.89 -12.29
CA GLN A 561 1.73 31.19 -11.63
C GLN A 561 3.14 31.79 -11.46
N PRO A 562 3.35 33.08 -11.78
CA PRO A 562 4.63 33.74 -11.58
C PRO A 562 5.11 33.65 -10.13
N GLY A 563 6.40 33.34 -9.95
CA GLY A 563 7.01 33.22 -8.63
C GLY A 563 6.51 32.05 -7.78
N SER A 564 5.76 31.12 -8.39
CA SER A 564 5.12 29.99 -7.72
C SER A 564 5.77 28.63 -7.97
N SER A 565 6.93 28.60 -8.65
CA SER A 565 7.79 27.42 -8.76
C SER A 565 8.85 27.38 -7.66
N SER A 566 9.17 26.18 -7.16
CA SER A 566 10.22 25.97 -6.15
C SER A 566 10.95 24.66 -6.39
N GLN A 567 12.13 24.53 -5.80
CA GLN A 567 12.87 23.26 -5.76
C GLN A 567 13.65 23.14 -4.45
N GLY A 568 13.87 21.92 -3.99
CA GLY A 568 14.60 21.63 -2.77
C GLY A 568 15.26 20.25 -2.80
N THR A 569 16.37 20.12 -2.09
CA THR A 569 17.06 18.85 -1.89
C THR A 569 17.19 18.62 -0.40
N VAL A 570 16.78 17.43 0.04
CA VAL A 570 16.85 16.98 1.43
C VAL A 570 17.83 15.83 1.50
N VAL A 571 18.82 15.95 2.39
CA VAL A 571 19.76 14.87 2.70
C VAL A 571 19.64 14.58 4.18
N MET A 572 19.37 13.32 4.54
CA MET A 572 19.23 12.90 5.94
C MET A 572 20.03 11.62 6.20
N VAL A 573 20.58 11.53 7.39
CA VAL A 573 21.10 10.28 7.96
C VAL A 573 20.37 10.04 9.26
N GLY A 574 19.88 8.83 9.46
CA GLY A 574 19.09 8.46 10.62
C GLY A 574 19.40 7.08 11.15
N VAL A 575 18.95 6.88 12.38
CA VAL A 575 19.02 5.62 13.11
C VAL A 575 17.60 5.23 13.47
N ARG A 576 17.22 4.01 13.09
CA ARG A 576 15.96 3.40 13.48
C ARG A 576 16.20 2.38 14.58
N MET A 577 15.48 2.56 15.68
CA MET A 577 15.38 1.59 16.78
C MET A 577 14.01 0.92 16.72
N GLN A 578 13.94 -0.40 16.87
CA GLN A 578 12.68 -1.15 16.82
C GLN A 578 12.71 -2.41 17.68
N ASN A 579 11.52 -2.94 17.99
CA ASN A 579 11.35 -4.23 18.66
C ASN A 579 10.46 -5.17 17.86
#